data_AF-A0A2E8DXD4-F1
#
_entry.id   AF-A0A2E8DXD4-F1
#
_cell.length_a   1.000
_cell.length_b   1.000
_cell.length_c   1.000
_cell.angle_alpha   90.00
_cell.angle_beta   90.00
_cell.angle_gamma   90.00
#
_symmetry.space_group_name_H-M   'P 1'
#
loop_
_entity.id
_entity.type
_entity.pdbx_description
1 polymer ?
#
loop_
_entity_poly.entity_id
_entity_poly.type
_entity_poly.pdbx_seq_one_letter_code
_entity_poly.pdbx_strand_id
1 'polypeptide(L)'
;MNRPNVVYLSSSAHSDWRNEVRAKYQNNANVILVGPCEQHGLSDAMGAPGDSRPGHKLRITQMLSKSQILFGYIPSDRYRSFNIMLEIGLAHAWGKKIVLVNEARSLDEELRLAVTHVDEYFTSLDQGLTYLEQMLAEPVVNPNQINYSLGQSGTEQLSHQVYLAGEDQSTDWLETIKSHYRSYPSVQFCTGTDWASLATSDILFAFRSSPERRLFNIPLSVGYASTMAKRILFINQGDHHSHAYDYVKPFSDGYFTNLEKGLEYLDYTLGIENR
;
A
#
# COMPACT_ATOMS: atom_id res chain seq x y z
N MET A 1 8.39 -33.01 6.75
CA MET A 1 8.56 -32.32 5.45
C MET A 1 8.72 -30.84 5.75
N ASN A 2 9.75 -30.19 5.21
CA ASN A 2 9.88 -28.73 5.32
C ASN A 2 8.70 -28.08 4.58
N ARG A 3 8.11 -27.04 5.18
CA ARG A 3 7.08 -26.25 4.49
C ARG A 3 7.74 -25.51 3.32
N PRO A 4 7.11 -25.46 2.14
CA PRO A 4 7.66 -24.72 1.02
C PRO A 4 7.67 -23.22 1.31
N ASN A 5 8.66 -22.51 0.75
CA ASN A 5 8.71 -21.06 0.70
C ASN A 5 7.67 -20.55 -0.30
N VAL A 6 6.78 -19.67 0.15
CA VAL A 6 5.78 -19.02 -0.69
C VAL A 6 6.24 -17.60 -1.00
N VAL A 7 6.48 -17.32 -2.29
CA VAL A 7 6.94 -16.01 -2.79
C VAL A 7 5.81 -15.33 -3.55
N TYR A 8 5.47 -14.10 -3.15
CA TYR A 8 4.50 -13.26 -3.83
C TYR A 8 5.18 -12.39 -4.88
N LEU A 9 4.84 -12.58 -6.16
CA LEU A 9 5.40 -11.88 -7.31
C LEU A 9 4.58 -10.63 -7.66
N SER A 10 5.02 -9.49 -7.12
CA SER A 10 4.41 -8.18 -7.29
C SER A 10 5.00 -7.44 -8.49
N SER A 11 4.16 -7.07 -9.46
CA SER A 11 4.55 -6.28 -10.64
C SER A 11 3.33 -5.94 -11.48
N SER A 12 3.51 -5.12 -12.52
CA SER A 12 2.57 -4.97 -13.62
C SER A 12 2.12 -6.32 -14.19
N ALA A 13 0.85 -6.44 -14.55
CA ALA A 13 0.31 -7.58 -15.28
C ALA A 13 0.57 -7.51 -16.80
N HIS A 14 1.27 -6.47 -17.27
CA HIS A 14 1.57 -6.23 -18.68
C HIS A 14 3.04 -6.55 -19.03
N SER A 15 3.69 -7.40 -18.25
CA SER A 15 5.05 -7.91 -18.50
C SER A 15 5.08 -9.41 -18.20
N ASP A 16 5.87 -10.13 -18.99
CA ASP A 16 6.05 -11.57 -18.99
C ASP A 16 7.21 -12.06 -18.11
N TRP A 17 7.91 -11.17 -17.39
CA TRP A 17 9.04 -11.50 -16.51
C TRP A 17 8.76 -12.65 -15.54
N ARG A 18 7.50 -12.81 -15.09
CA ARG A 18 7.08 -13.91 -14.21
C ARG A 18 7.30 -15.28 -14.85
N ASN A 19 7.28 -15.38 -16.17
CA ASN A 19 7.55 -16.61 -16.90
C ASN A 19 9.00 -17.05 -16.72
N GLU A 20 9.95 -16.12 -16.73
CA GLU A 20 11.36 -16.40 -16.47
C GLU A 20 11.55 -16.92 -15.03
N VAL A 21 10.88 -16.27 -14.06
CA VAL A 21 10.91 -16.72 -12.65
C VAL A 21 10.28 -18.11 -12.51
N ARG A 22 9.11 -18.35 -13.13
CA ARG A 22 8.46 -19.67 -13.11
C ARG A 22 9.33 -20.74 -13.72
N ALA A 23 9.95 -20.48 -14.87
CA ALA A 23 10.85 -21.42 -15.53
C ALA A 23 12.04 -21.79 -14.62
N LYS A 24 12.59 -20.81 -13.90
CA LYS A 24 13.68 -21.03 -12.93
C LYS A 24 13.28 -21.96 -11.78
N TYR A 25 12.06 -21.84 -11.26
CA TYR A 25 11.60 -22.61 -10.09
C TYR A 25 10.65 -23.78 -10.41
N GLN A 26 10.39 -24.10 -11.68
CA GLN A 26 9.38 -25.09 -12.09
C GLN A 26 9.56 -26.50 -11.48
N ASN A 27 10.81 -26.89 -11.21
CA ASN A 27 11.15 -28.20 -10.67
C ASN A 27 11.50 -28.15 -9.17
N ASN A 28 11.32 -27.01 -8.51
CA ASN A 28 11.65 -26.84 -7.10
C ASN A 28 10.40 -26.95 -6.24
N ALA A 29 10.13 -28.15 -5.72
CA ALA A 29 8.98 -28.43 -4.85
C ALA A 29 8.99 -27.65 -3.52
N ASN A 30 10.12 -27.03 -3.15
CA ASN A 30 10.24 -26.22 -1.95
C ASN A 30 9.86 -24.75 -2.19
N VAL A 31 9.46 -24.35 -3.40
CA VAL A 31 9.08 -22.98 -3.75
C VAL A 31 7.70 -22.97 -4.37
N ILE A 32 6.82 -22.11 -3.85
CA ILE A 32 5.51 -21.83 -4.42
C ILE A 32 5.48 -20.35 -4.81
N LEU A 33 5.25 -20.09 -6.10
CA LEU A 33 5.10 -18.73 -6.61
C LEU A 33 3.61 -18.37 -6.67
N VAL A 34 3.24 -17.25 -6.04
CA VAL A 34 1.89 -16.70 -6.05
C VAL A 34 1.92 -15.23 -6.47
N GLY A 35 0.76 -14.62 -6.71
CA GLY A 35 0.69 -13.21 -7.13
C GLY A 35 -0.72 -12.73 -7.46
N PRO A 36 -0.83 -11.50 -7.97
CA PRO A 36 -2.10 -10.95 -8.44
C PRO A 36 -2.65 -11.74 -9.64
N CYS A 37 -3.89 -11.46 -10.03
CA CYS A 37 -4.47 -12.06 -11.23
C CYS A 37 -3.79 -11.49 -12.48
N GLU A 38 -3.18 -12.35 -13.29
CA GLU A 38 -2.51 -11.97 -14.55
C GLU A 38 -3.46 -11.97 -15.75
N GLN A 39 -4.63 -12.61 -15.62
CA GLN A 39 -5.66 -12.57 -16.65
C GLN A 39 -6.45 -11.28 -16.51
N HIS A 40 -6.12 -10.27 -17.33
CA HIS A 40 -6.76 -8.94 -17.31
C HIS A 40 -8.28 -9.02 -17.38
N GLY A 41 -8.84 -9.74 -18.35
CA GLY A 41 -10.29 -9.87 -18.49
C GLY A 41 -10.98 -10.51 -17.27
N LEU A 42 -10.33 -11.46 -16.60
CA LEU A 42 -10.84 -12.03 -15.36
C LEU A 42 -10.70 -11.05 -14.19
N SER A 43 -9.58 -10.33 -14.11
CA SER A 43 -9.35 -9.30 -13.10
C SER A 43 -10.38 -8.18 -13.20
N ASP A 44 -10.70 -7.73 -14.40
CA ASP A 44 -11.69 -6.68 -14.67
C ASP A 44 -13.12 -7.17 -14.42
N ALA A 45 -13.43 -8.43 -14.79
CA ALA A 45 -14.72 -9.03 -14.52
C ALA A 45 -15.00 -9.17 -13.02
N MET A 46 -13.96 -9.48 -12.24
CA MET A 46 -14.03 -9.65 -10.78
C MET A 46 -13.92 -8.29 -10.08
N GLY A 47 -14.99 -7.50 -10.14
CA GLY A 47 -15.05 -6.10 -9.69
C GLY A 47 -15.66 -5.13 -10.72
N ALA A 48 -16.19 -5.65 -11.83
CA ALA A 48 -16.87 -4.89 -12.88
C ALA A 48 -18.08 -4.08 -12.34
N PRO A 49 -18.57 -3.06 -13.07
CA PRO A 49 -19.77 -2.30 -12.69
C PRO A 49 -20.95 -3.22 -12.37
N GLY A 50 -21.37 -3.25 -11.11
CA GLY A 50 -22.42 -4.13 -10.59
C GLY A 50 -21.93 -5.25 -9.66
N ASP A 51 -20.64 -5.61 -9.68
CA ASP A 51 -20.04 -6.44 -8.63
C ASP A 51 -19.57 -5.54 -7.49
N SER A 52 -20.26 -5.61 -6.36
CA SER A 52 -19.94 -4.87 -5.15
C SER A 52 -18.66 -5.36 -4.46
N ARG A 53 -18.05 -6.46 -4.94
CA ARG A 53 -16.91 -7.09 -4.29
C ARG A 53 -15.62 -6.80 -5.06
N PRO A 54 -14.62 -6.20 -4.39
CA PRO A 54 -13.34 -5.92 -5.03
C PRO A 54 -12.48 -7.19 -5.14
N GLY A 55 -12.61 -7.91 -6.26
CA GLY A 55 -11.89 -9.18 -6.48
C GLY A 55 -10.37 -9.04 -6.36
N HIS A 56 -9.83 -7.89 -6.76
CA HIS A 56 -8.41 -7.59 -6.62
C HIS A 56 -7.93 -7.55 -5.16
N LYS A 57 -8.65 -6.86 -4.26
CA LYS A 57 -8.33 -6.82 -2.82
C LYS A 57 -8.32 -8.22 -2.23
N LEU A 58 -9.32 -9.03 -2.54
CA LEU A 58 -9.42 -10.41 -2.06
C LEU A 58 -8.21 -11.24 -2.52
N ARG A 59 -7.86 -11.16 -3.80
CA ARG A 59 -6.74 -11.92 -4.38
C ARG A 59 -5.40 -11.51 -3.76
N ILE A 60 -5.10 -10.21 -3.70
CA ILE A 60 -3.87 -9.70 -3.09
C ILE A 60 -3.79 -10.19 -1.64
N THR A 61 -4.80 -9.87 -0.84
CA THR A 61 -4.78 -10.13 0.61
C THR A 61 -4.62 -11.63 0.89
N GLN A 62 -5.33 -12.48 0.15
CA GLN A 62 -5.26 -13.93 0.32
C GLN A 62 -3.89 -14.49 -0.06
N MET A 63 -3.32 -14.09 -1.20
CA MET A 63 -2.05 -14.67 -1.66
C MET A 63 -0.85 -14.12 -0.88
N LEU A 64 -0.84 -12.81 -0.62
CA LEU A 64 0.24 -12.14 0.10
C LEU A 64 0.25 -12.52 1.59
N SER A 65 -0.91 -12.74 2.23
CA SER A 65 -0.93 -13.21 3.63
C SER A 65 -0.27 -14.58 3.82
N LYS A 66 -0.33 -15.44 2.79
CA LYS A 66 0.29 -16.78 2.77
C LYS A 66 1.77 -16.77 2.38
N SER A 67 2.28 -15.69 1.80
CA SER A 67 3.68 -15.59 1.43
C SER A 67 4.57 -15.27 2.63
N GLN A 68 5.84 -15.61 2.50
CA GLN A 68 6.91 -15.19 3.41
C GLN A 68 7.68 -14.01 2.82
N ILE A 69 7.76 -13.97 1.48
CA ILE A 69 8.51 -12.98 0.71
C ILE A 69 7.56 -12.27 -0.25
N LEU A 70 7.66 -10.95 -0.33
CA LEU A 70 7.22 -10.15 -1.47
C LEU A 70 8.44 -9.87 -2.35
N PHE A 71 8.35 -10.26 -3.62
CA PHE A 71 9.32 -9.91 -4.65
C PHE A 71 8.65 -8.94 -5.62
N GLY A 72 8.99 -7.66 -5.51
CA GLY A 72 8.48 -6.56 -6.33
C GLY A 72 9.41 -6.28 -7.50
N TYR A 73 8.87 -6.17 -8.71
CA TYR A 73 9.64 -5.80 -9.90
C TYR A 73 8.98 -4.70 -10.72
N ILE A 74 9.74 -3.66 -11.02
CA ILE A 74 9.34 -2.53 -11.88
C ILE A 74 10.25 -2.52 -13.13
N PRO A 75 9.80 -3.13 -14.24
CA PRO A 75 10.60 -3.25 -15.47
C PRO A 75 10.78 -1.93 -16.23
N SER A 76 9.77 -1.06 -16.21
CA SER A 76 9.84 0.25 -16.89
C SER A 76 8.81 1.23 -16.34
N ASP A 77 9.00 2.51 -16.64
CA ASP A 77 8.18 3.64 -16.19
C ASP A 77 6.82 3.77 -16.90
N ARG A 78 6.68 3.06 -18.03
CA ARG A 78 5.42 2.84 -18.74
C ARG A 78 4.37 2.20 -17.83
N TYR A 79 4.83 1.42 -16.85
CA TYR A 79 3.94 0.80 -15.89
C TYR A 79 3.65 1.74 -14.74
N ARG A 80 2.37 1.80 -14.38
CA ARG A 80 1.87 2.73 -13.36
C ARG A 80 2.35 2.34 -11.96
N SER A 81 2.61 1.05 -11.71
CA SER A 81 3.25 0.48 -10.49
C SER A 81 2.62 0.80 -9.13
N PHE A 82 1.45 1.47 -9.08
CA PHE A 82 0.73 1.78 -7.84
C PHE A 82 0.39 0.54 -7.00
N ASN A 83 0.09 -0.59 -7.64
CA ASN A 83 -0.27 -1.83 -6.94
C ASN A 83 0.91 -2.38 -6.13
N ILE A 84 2.13 -2.25 -6.65
CA ILE A 84 3.33 -2.68 -5.94
C ILE A 84 3.49 -1.87 -4.65
N MET A 85 3.22 -0.56 -4.70
CA MET A 85 3.32 0.29 -3.51
C MET A 85 2.32 -0.13 -2.43
N LEU A 86 1.08 -0.39 -2.83
CA LEU A 86 0.04 -0.94 -1.96
C LEU A 86 0.47 -2.27 -1.33
N GLU A 87 1.01 -3.18 -2.14
CA GLU A 87 1.47 -4.50 -1.73
C GLU A 87 2.69 -4.44 -0.81
N ILE A 88 3.62 -3.49 -1.01
CA ILE A 88 4.74 -3.22 -0.08
C ILE A 88 4.21 -2.78 1.29
N GLY A 89 3.23 -1.87 1.32
CA GLY A 89 2.60 -1.41 2.56
C GLY A 89 1.97 -2.57 3.35
N LEU A 90 1.23 -3.44 2.66
CA LEU A 90 0.65 -4.67 3.24
C LEU A 90 1.74 -5.62 3.75
N ALA A 91 2.75 -5.89 2.92
CA ALA A 91 3.82 -6.83 3.22
C ALA A 91 4.62 -6.40 4.45
N HIS A 92 4.95 -5.12 4.56
CA HIS A 92 5.71 -4.64 5.71
C HIS A 92 4.90 -4.71 6.99
N ALA A 93 3.63 -4.29 6.96
CA ALA A 93 2.76 -4.37 8.14
C ALA A 93 2.59 -5.84 8.61
N TRP A 94 2.68 -6.80 7.70
CA TRP A 94 2.70 -8.24 8.00
C TRP A 94 4.09 -8.82 8.33
N GLY A 95 5.13 -7.99 8.41
CA GLY A 95 6.49 -8.44 8.70
C GLY A 95 7.04 -9.44 7.67
N LYS A 96 6.60 -9.34 6.41
CA LYS A 96 7.13 -10.13 5.30
C LYS A 96 8.51 -9.61 4.92
N LYS A 97 9.34 -10.49 4.36
CA LYS A 97 10.56 -10.05 3.67
C LYS A 97 10.19 -9.37 2.35
N ILE A 98 10.78 -8.23 2.05
CA ILE A 98 10.47 -7.45 0.85
C ILE A 98 11.76 -7.23 0.05
N VAL A 99 11.77 -7.78 -1.16
CA VAL A 99 12.80 -7.52 -2.17
C VAL A 99 12.17 -6.66 -3.25
N LEU A 100 12.74 -5.49 -3.54
CA LEU A 100 12.28 -4.60 -4.60
C LEU A 100 13.35 -4.43 -5.67
N VAL A 101 12.96 -4.64 -6.92
CA VAL A 101 13.78 -4.40 -8.10
C VAL A 101 13.18 -3.25 -8.91
N ASN A 102 13.97 -2.20 -9.15
CA ASN A 102 13.57 -1.07 -10.00
C ASN A 102 14.55 -0.82 -11.16
N GLU A 103 14.15 -1.24 -12.35
CA GLU A 103 14.83 -0.89 -13.62
C GLU A 103 14.26 0.41 -14.22
N ALA A 104 13.08 0.85 -13.78
CA ALA A 104 12.49 2.13 -14.14
C ALA A 104 13.12 3.28 -13.35
N ARG A 105 14.36 3.65 -13.68
CA ARG A 105 15.14 4.67 -12.93
C ARG A 105 14.48 6.04 -12.89
N SER A 106 13.62 6.37 -13.87
CA SER A 106 12.82 7.61 -13.85
C SER A 106 11.80 7.67 -12.70
N LEU A 107 11.56 6.56 -11.98
CA LEU A 107 10.68 6.49 -10.81
C LEU A 107 11.42 6.50 -9.47
N ASP A 108 12.74 6.72 -9.46
CA ASP A 108 13.54 6.63 -8.23
C ASP A 108 13.08 7.60 -7.14
N GLU A 109 12.66 8.82 -7.50
CA GLU A 109 12.18 9.81 -6.53
C GLU A 109 10.82 9.40 -5.95
N GLU A 110 9.89 8.93 -6.80
CA GLU A 110 8.59 8.44 -6.36
C GLU A 110 8.69 7.20 -5.47
N LEU A 111 9.71 6.36 -5.71
CA LEU A 111 9.97 5.14 -4.94
C LEU A 111 10.76 5.38 -3.66
N ARG A 112 11.36 6.57 -3.47
CA ARG A 112 12.23 6.88 -2.32
C ARG A 112 11.65 6.44 -0.98
N LEU A 113 10.33 6.57 -0.82
CA LEU A 113 9.64 6.16 0.40
C LEU A 113 9.53 4.64 0.54
N ALA A 114 9.13 3.96 -0.53
CA ALA A 114 9.05 2.51 -0.52
C ALA A 114 10.43 1.87 -0.23
N VAL A 115 11.51 2.46 -0.76
CA VAL A 115 12.89 1.98 -0.54
C VAL A 115 13.30 1.98 0.94
N THR A 116 12.79 2.91 1.75
CA THR A 116 13.07 2.91 3.21
C THR A 116 12.38 1.78 3.98
N HIS A 117 11.50 1.05 3.31
CA HIS A 117 10.57 0.08 3.90
C HIS A 117 10.71 -1.33 3.34
N VAL A 118 11.65 -1.53 2.42
CA VAL A 118 12.02 -2.85 1.89
C VAL A 118 13.26 -3.38 2.60
N ASP A 119 13.44 -4.70 2.64
CA ASP A 119 14.66 -5.30 3.19
C ASP A 119 15.84 -5.14 2.23
N GLU A 120 15.59 -5.30 0.93
CA GLU A 120 16.62 -5.17 -0.11
C GLU A 120 16.09 -4.48 -1.36
N TYR A 121 16.97 -3.72 -2.00
CA TYR A 121 16.69 -2.97 -3.21
C TYR A 121 17.76 -3.23 -4.28
N PHE A 122 17.32 -3.59 -5.49
CA PHE A 122 18.20 -3.84 -6.62
C PHE A 122 17.80 -3.02 -7.84
N THR A 123 18.78 -2.79 -8.72
CA THR A 123 18.58 -2.00 -9.94
C THR A 123 18.47 -2.87 -11.19
N SER A 124 18.52 -4.20 -11.06
CA SER A 124 18.28 -5.15 -12.14
C SER A 124 17.57 -6.43 -11.67
N LEU A 125 16.80 -7.04 -12.56
CA LEU A 125 16.08 -8.29 -12.28
C LEU A 125 17.03 -9.43 -11.90
N ASP A 126 18.16 -9.56 -12.60
CA ASP A 126 19.15 -10.60 -12.35
C ASP A 126 19.73 -10.54 -10.93
N GLN A 127 20.03 -9.34 -10.43
CA GLN A 127 20.53 -9.15 -9.07
C GLN A 127 19.49 -9.56 -8.04
N GLY A 128 18.24 -9.11 -8.23
CA GLY A 128 17.13 -9.48 -7.34
C GLY A 128 16.88 -10.99 -7.34
N LEU A 129 16.88 -11.63 -8.50
CA LEU A 129 16.68 -13.08 -8.62
C LEU A 129 17.82 -13.89 -8.01
N THR A 130 19.06 -13.39 -8.10
CA THR A 130 20.23 -14.00 -7.46
C THR A 130 20.09 -13.95 -5.94
N TYR A 131 19.68 -12.80 -5.39
CA TYR A 131 19.44 -12.66 -3.96
C TYR A 131 18.27 -13.53 -3.47
N LEU A 132 17.16 -13.56 -4.22
CA LEU A 132 16.01 -14.42 -3.90
C LEU A 132 16.42 -15.89 -3.82
N GLU A 133 17.25 -16.37 -4.75
CA GLU A 133 17.75 -17.75 -4.73
C GLU A 133 18.57 -18.06 -3.47
N GLN A 134 19.40 -17.12 -3.02
CA GLN A 134 20.16 -17.24 -1.77
C GLN A 134 19.23 -17.31 -0.56
N MET A 135 18.22 -16.42 -0.48
CA MET A 135 17.22 -16.45 0.59
C MET A 135 16.46 -17.77 0.66
N LEU A 136 16.08 -18.33 -0.50
CA LEU A 136 15.29 -19.56 -0.58
C LEU A 136 16.10 -20.81 -0.19
N ALA A 137 17.43 -20.72 -0.15
CA ALA A 137 18.31 -21.76 0.37
C ALA A 137 18.35 -21.79 1.91
N GLU A 138 17.94 -20.70 2.57
CA GLU A 138 17.89 -20.62 4.03
C GLU A 138 16.61 -21.25 4.60
N PRO A 139 16.63 -21.72 5.86
CA PRO A 139 15.43 -22.25 6.53
C PRO A 139 14.34 -21.18 6.64
N VAL A 140 13.09 -21.59 6.45
CA VAL A 140 11.93 -20.69 6.58
C VAL A 140 11.87 -20.10 7.99
N VAL A 141 12.08 -18.80 8.10
CA VAL A 141 11.78 -18.04 9.33
C VAL A 141 10.31 -17.65 9.29
N ASN A 142 9.55 -18.02 10.32
CA ASN A 142 8.17 -17.55 10.42
C ASN A 142 8.17 -16.02 10.53
N PRO A 143 7.36 -15.30 9.74
CA PRO A 143 7.25 -13.86 9.88
C PRO A 143 6.84 -13.52 11.32
N ASN A 144 7.35 -12.39 11.81
CA ASN A 144 7.03 -11.89 13.15
C ASN A 144 5.51 -11.78 13.33
N GLN A 145 5.03 -12.00 14.56
CA GLN A 145 3.64 -11.75 14.88
C GLN A 145 3.29 -10.29 14.59
N ILE A 146 2.14 -10.09 13.92
CA ILE A 146 1.59 -8.76 13.68
C ILE A 146 1.16 -8.21 15.05
N ASN A 147 1.83 -7.15 15.50
CA ASN A 147 1.42 -6.43 16.69
C ASN A 147 0.32 -5.44 16.28
N TYR A 148 -0.93 -5.81 16.54
CA TYR A 148 -2.04 -4.88 16.45
C TYR A 148 -2.01 -3.94 17.66
N SER A 149 -1.93 -2.63 17.43
CA SER A 149 -2.19 -1.63 18.46
C SER A 149 -3.64 -1.14 18.32
N LEU A 150 -4.50 -1.55 19.25
CA LEU A 150 -5.88 -1.08 19.34
C LEU A 150 -5.96 0.05 20.39
N GLY A 151 -5.91 1.29 19.92
CA GLY A 151 -6.11 2.48 20.75
C GLY A 151 -5.07 2.68 21.85
N GLN A 152 -4.88 3.92 22.28
CA GLN A 152 -4.19 4.19 23.54
C GLN A 152 -5.16 4.00 24.72
N SER A 153 -4.65 3.53 25.85
CA SER A 153 -5.38 3.54 27.12
C SER A 153 -5.75 4.99 27.47
N GLY A 154 -7.05 5.25 27.61
CA GLY A 154 -7.65 6.58 27.53
C GLY A 154 -7.17 7.60 28.57
N THR A 155 -7.07 8.84 28.09
CA THR A 155 -7.16 10.08 28.88
C THR A 155 -8.64 10.45 29.07
N GLU A 156 -8.96 11.36 30.00
CA GLU A 156 -10.35 11.82 30.25
C GLU A 156 -11.03 12.50 29.04
N GLN A 157 -10.27 12.81 27.98
CA GLN A 157 -10.75 13.49 26.77
C GLN A 157 -10.43 12.65 25.53
N LEU A 158 -11.44 12.39 24.70
CA LEU A 158 -11.27 11.70 23.41
C LEU A 158 -10.40 12.56 22.49
N SER A 159 -9.15 12.16 22.29
CA SER A 159 -8.22 12.77 21.33
C SER A 159 -8.07 11.89 20.10
N HIS A 160 -7.94 12.50 18.94
CA HIS A 160 -7.76 11.82 17.66
C HIS A 160 -6.43 12.19 17.03
N GLN A 161 -5.72 11.20 16.51
CA GLN A 161 -4.51 11.38 15.73
C GLN A 161 -4.79 10.99 14.28
N VAL A 162 -4.72 11.96 13.37
CA VAL A 162 -5.02 11.81 11.94
C VAL A 162 -3.72 11.87 11.14
N TYR A 163 -3.39 10.79 10.44
CA TYR A 163 -2.27 10.74 9.52
C TYR A 163 -2.69 11.29 8.15
N LEU A 164 -1.99 12.33 7.68
CA LEU A 164 -2.22 12.93 6.37
C LEU A 164 -1.23 12.37 5.35
N ALA A 165 -1.74 11.65 4.34
CA ALA A 165 -0.94 11.15 3.21
C ALA A 165 -1.38 11.84 1.91
N GLY A 166 -0.47 12.51 1.23
CA GLY A 166 -0.82 13.24 0.01
C GLY A 166 0.40 13.88 -0.63
N GLU A 167 0.21 15.01 -1.29
CA GLU A 167 1.32 15.77 -1.83
C GLU A 167 2.24 16.32 -0.71
N ASP A 168 3.53 16.56 -1.02
CA ASP A 168 4.56 16.94 -0.05
C ASP A 168 4.18 18.13 0.85
N GLN A 169 4.85 18.26 2.00
CA GLN A 169 4.44 19.11 3.14
C GLN A 169 4.34 20.63 2.92
N SER A 170 4.56 21.13 1.70
CA SER A 170 4.60 22.55 1.36
C SER A 170 3.36 23.05 0.59
N THR A 171 2.27 22.28 0.56
CA THR A 171 1.12 22.56 -0.29
C THR A 171 -0.08 23.11 0.49
N ASP A 172 -0.83 24.02 -0.13
CA ASP A 172 -2.00 24.72 0.41
C ASP A 172 -3.07 23.81 1.04
N TRP A 173 -3.15 22.54 0.63
CA TRP A 173 -4.16 21.62 1.17
C TRP A 173 -3.91 21.24 2.63
N LEU A 174 -2.65 21.10 3.07
CA LEU A 174 -2.34 20.75 4.45
C LEU A 174 -2.78 21.86 5.39
N GLU A 175 -2.48 23.11 5.01
CA GLU A 175 -2.91 24.28 5.76
C GLU A 175 -4.43 24.45 5.71
N THR A 176 -5.07 24.11 4.60
CA THR A 176 -6.54 24.08 4.49
C THR A 176 -7.15 23.12 5.51
N ILE A 177 -6.65 21.87 5.59
CA ILE A 177 -7.14 20.87 6.56
C ILE A 177 -6.82 21.32 7.99
N LYS A 178 -5.58 21.71 8.29
CA LYS A 178 -5.21 22.15 9.65
C LYS A 178 -6.02 23.36 10.10
N SER A 179 -6.27 24.31 9.20
CA SER A 179 -7.11 25.49 9.48
C SER A 179 -8.56 25.09 9.73
N HIS A 180 -9.08 24.11 8.99
CA HIS A 180 -10.42 23.58 9.18
C HIS A 180 -10.62 23.05 10.62
N TYR A 181 -9.59 22.46 11.24
CA TYR A 181 -9.66 21.90 12.59
C TYR A 181 -9.02 22.78 13.69
N ARG A 182 -8.72 24.05 13.40
CA ARG A 182 -8.02 24.93 14.36
C ARG A 182 -8.74 25.11 15.71
N SER A 183 -10.07 25.06 15.71
CA SER A 183 -10.90 25.15 16.92
C SER A 183 -11.09 23.81 17.65
N TYR A 184 -10.49 22.72 17.17
CA TYR A 184 -10.65 21.37 17.71
C TYR A 184 -9.31 20.83 18.25
N PRO A 185 -8.90 21.23 19.48
CA PRO A 185 -7.60 20.84 20.05
C PRO A 185 -7.46 19.34 20.32
N SER A 186 -8.57 18.60 20.32
CA SER A 186 -8.57 17.13 20.41
C SER A 186 -8.11 16.45 19.12
N VAL A 187 -8.03 17.17 17.98
CA VAL A 187 -7.61 16.62 16.69
C VAL A 187 -6.18 17.03 16.42
N GLN A 188 -5.30 16.04 16.34
CA GLN A 188 -3.88 16.22 16.02
C GLN A 188 -3.58 15.62 14.65
N PHE A 189 -2.82 16.35 13.84
CA PHE A 189 -2.37 15.87 12.54
C PHE A 189 -0.91 15.48 12.59
N CYS A 190 -0.59 14.32 12.06
CA CYS A 190 0.77 13.95 11.71
C CYS A 190 0.89 13.83 10.19
N THR A 191 2.00 14.33 9.67
CA THR A 191 2.41 14.27 8.28
C THR A 191 3.78 13.63 8.23
N GLY A 192 4.08 12.93 7.14
CA GLY A 192 5.42 12.39 6.97
C GLY A 192 5.42 11.08 6.20
N THR A 193 6.46 10.32 6.46
CA THR A 193 6.79 9.10 5.73
C THR A 193 7.19 7.97 6.67
N ASP A 194 7.26 8.23 7.98
CA ASP A 194 7.49 7.21 8.98
C ASP A 194 6.19 6.47 9.31
N TRP A 195 6.31 5.15 9.38
CA TRP A 195 5.18 4.30 9.71
C TRP A 195 4.89 4.23 11.20
N ALA A 196 5.79 4.72 12.05
CA ALA A 196 5.54 4.83 13.48
C ALA A 196 4.35 5.78 13.76
N SER A 197 4.33 6.94 13.12
CA SER A 197 3.24 7.92 13.21
C SER A 197 1.93 7.37 12.64
N LEU A 198 1.99 6.66 11.51
CA LEU A 198 0.80 6.01 10.94
C LEU A 198 0.27 4.88 11.84
N ALA A 199 1.17 4.13 12.50
CA ALA A 199 0.80 3.05 13.42
C ALA A 199 0.10 3.56 14.68
N THR A 200 0.45 4.75 15.16
CA THR A 200 -0.18 5.38 16.34
C THR A 200 -1.41 6.20 16.00
N SER A 201 -1.63 6.52 14.73
CA SER A 201 -2.82 7.26 14.27
C SER A 201 -4.09 6.42 14.34
N ASP A 202 -5.24 7.08 14.45
CA ASP A 202 -6.57 6.47 14.41
C ASP A 202 -7.07 6.36 12.96
N ILE A 203 -6.79 7.40 12.17
CA ILE A 203 -7.33 7.59 10.83
C ILE A 203 -6.17 7.91 9.87
N LEU A 204 -6.15 7.23 8.73
CA LEU A 204 -5.43 7.67 7.54
C LEU A 204 -6.37 8.53 6.69
N PHE A 205 -6.04 9.80 6.55
CA PHE A 205 -6.67 10.71 5.59
C PHE A 205 -5.74 10.86 4.39
N ALA A 206 -6.01 10.06 3.36
CA ALA A 206 -5.24 10.08 2.12
C ALA A 206 -5.88 11.04 1.12
N PHE A 207 -5.16 12.07 0.71
CA PHE A 207 -5.66 13.08 -0.22
C PHE A 207 -4.73 13.29 -1.41
N ARG A 208 -5.29 13.07 -2.59
CA ARG A 208 -4.66 13.40 -3.86
C ARG A 208 -5.25 14.71 -4.41
N SER A 209 -4.50 15.79 -4.23
CA SER A 209 -4.73 17.11 -4.83
C SER A 209 -4.28 17.20 -6.28
N SER A 210 -3.14 16.57 -6.61
CA SER A 210 -2.50 16.75 -7.92
C SER A 210 -3.17 15.94 -9.02
N PRO A 211 -3.53 16.57 -10.16
CA PRO A 211 -4.03 15.85 -11.33
C PRO A 211 -2.95 15.02 -12.02
N GLU A 212 -1.68 15.40 -11.95
CA GLU A 212 -0.61 14.79 -12.76
C GLU A 212 0.32 13.85 -11.98
N ARG A 213 0.54 14.08 -10.68
CA ARG A 213 1.60 13.36 -9.95
C ARG A 213 1.24 11.92 -9.60
N ARG A 214 2.24 11.06 -9.66
CA ARG A 214 2.22 9.69 -9.12
C ARG A 214 2.53 9.74 -7.62
N LEU A 215 1.51 9.93 -6.80
CA LEU A 215 1.62 9.96 -5.34
C LEU A 215 1.71 8.54 -4.79
N PHE A 216 2.85 7.87 -4.96
CA PHE A 216 3.11 6.49 -4.49
C PHE A 216 3.06 6.33 -2.96
N ASN A 217 3.23 7.42 -2.23
CA ASN A 217 3.03 7.45 -0.78
C ASN A 217 1.58 7.11 -0.37
N ILE A 218 0.58 7.45 -1.19
CA ILE A 218 -0.83 7.14 -0.92
C ILE A 218 -1.10 5.63 -0.91
N PRO A 219 -0.90 4.86 -2.01
CA PRO A 219 -1.13 3.42 -2.00
C PRO A 219 -0.26 2.73 -0.95
N LEU A 220 0.99 3.16 -0.77
CA LEU A 220 1.87 2.65 0.28
C LEU A 220 1.27 2.78 1.68
N SER A 221 0.81 3.99 2.03
CA SER A 221 0.18 4.27 3.33
C SER A 221 -1.14 3.51 3.50
N VAL A 222 -1.96 3.42 2.45
CA VAL A 222 -3.24 2.68 2.48
C VAL A 222 -2.99 1.19 2.70
N GLY A 223 -1.98 0.61 2.05
CA GLY A 223 -1.59 -0.79 2.25
C GLY A 223 -1.24 -1.06 3.72
N TYR A 224 -0.37 -0.24 4.28
CA TYR A 224 0.03 -0.33 5.69
C TYR A 224 -1.17 -0.15 6.64
N ALA A 225 -1.92 0.94 6.50
CA ALA A 225 -3.05 1.29 7.35
C ALA A 225 -4.15 0.22 7.35
N SER A 226 -4.42 -0.39 6.18
CA SER A 226 -5.47 -1.40 6.04
C SER A 226 -5.16 -2.67 6.83
N THR A 227 -3.88 -3.01 6.97
CA THR A 227 -3.41 -4.13 7.78
C THR A 227 -3.49 -3.83 9.27
N MET A 228 -3.22 -2.58 9.63
CA MET A 228 -3.25 -2.09 11.01
C MET A 228 -4.67 -1.77 11.51
N ALA A 229 -5.70 -2.14 10.76
CA ALA A 229 -7.12 -1.90 11.07
C ALA A 229 -7.44 -0.41 11.32
N LYS A 230 -6.71 0.50 10.67
CA LYS A 230 -6.98 1.94 10.74
C LYS A 230 -8.19 2.29 9.88
N ARG A 231 -8.85 3.40 10.22
CA ARG A 231 -9.88 3.98 9.33
C ARG A 231 -9.22 4.72 8.20
N ILE A 232 -9.70 4.50 6.98
CA ILE A 232 -9.06 5.05 5.78
C ILE A 232 -10.09 5.85 5.00
N LEU A 233 -9.89 7.16 4.94
CA LEU A 233 -10.60 8.06 4.04
C LEU A 233 -9.67 8.39 2.88
N PHE A 234 -10.08 8.06 1.66
CA PHE A 234 -9.32 8.34 0.45
C PHE A 234 -10.06 9.33 -0.44
N ILE A 235 -9.44 10.48 -0.66
CA ILE A 235 -9.96 11.57 -1.47
C ILE A 235 -9.09 11.68 -2.73
N ASN A 236 -9.71 11.50 -3.90
CA ASN A 236 -9.04 11.59 -5.19
C ASN A 236 -9.67 12.69 -6.06
N GLN A 237 -9.10 13.89 -6.02
CA GLN A 237 -9.54 15.04 -6.83
C GLN A 237 -8.89 15.11 -8.21
N GLY A 238 -7.82 14.37 -8.45
CA GLY A 238 -7.14 14.38 -9.75
C GLY A 238 -7.95 13.72 -10.86
N ASP A 239 -7.68 14.08 -12.11
CA ASP A 239 -8.33 13.50 -13.30
C ASP A 239 -7.39 12.53 -14.04
N HIS A 240 -6.18 12.99 -14.41
CA HIS A 240 -5.15 12.13 -14.96
C HIS A 240 -4.73 11.04 -13.95
N HIS A 241 -4.36 9.85 -14.41
CA HIS A 241 -4.02 8.68 -13.56
C HIS A 241 -5.06 8.18 -12.54
N SER A 242 -6.28 8.72 -12.47
CA SER A 242 -7.27 8.34 -11.44
C SER A 242 -7.62 6.84 -11.44
N HIS A 243 -7.65 6.21 -12.62
CA HIS A 243 -7.82 4.76 -12.73
C HIS A 243 -6.70 3.94 -12.07
N ALA A 244 -5.50 4.52 -11.92
CA ALA A 244 -4.41 3.83 -11.24
C ALA A 244 -4.67 3.67 -9.73
N TYR A 245 -5.54 4.51 -9.15
CA TYR A 245 -5.97 4.43 -7.76
C TYR A 245 -7.25 3.61 -7.58
N ASP A 246 -7.83 3.03 -8.64
CA ASP A 246 -8.95 2.08 -8.52
C ASP A 246 -8.56 0.87 -7.66
N TYR A 247 -7.28 0.54 -7.61
CA TYR A 247 -6.71 -0.49 -6.74
C TYR A 247 -6.67 -0.12 -5.26
N VAL A 248 -6.74 1.17 -4.94
CA VAL A 248 -6.71 1.71 -3.57
C VAL A 248 -8.13 1.77 -2.97
N LYS A 249 -9.15 2.09 -3.78
CA LYS A 249 -10.55 2.25 -3.34
C LYS A 249 -11.07 1.06 -2.51
N PRO A 250 -10.81 -0.21 -2.87
CA PRO A 250 -11.23 -1.35 -2.07
C PRO A 250 -10.71 -1.38 -0.63
N PHE A 251 -9.57 -0.73 -0.39
CA PHE A 251 -8.89 -0.71 0.90
C PHE A 251 -9.31 0.49 1.77
N SER A 252 -10.02 1.47 1.20
CA SER A 252 -10.58 2.61 1.94
C SER A 252 -11.96 2.29 2.52
N ASP A 253 -12.26 2.81 3.71
CA ASP A 253 -13.61 2.82 4.30
C ASP A 253 -14.50 3.88 3.62
N GLY A 254 -13.91 4.98 3.16
CA GLY A 254 -14.59 6.04 2.40
C GLY A 254 -13.77 6.49 1.20
N TYR A 255 -14.41 6.61 0.04
CA TYR A 255 -13.81 7.16 -1.18
C TYR A 255 -14.58 8.39 -1.66
N PHE A 256 -13.87 9.50 -1.88
CA PHE A 256 -14.46 10.77 -2.28
C PHE A 256 -13.69 11.39 -3.44
N THR A 257 -14.38 12.20 -4.24
CA THR A 257 -13.78 12.91 -5.39
C THR A 257 -13.55 14.40 -5.10
N ASN A 258 -13.84 14.87 -3.89
CA ASN A 258 -13.54 16.23 -3.47
C ASN A 258 -13.20 16.32 -1.97
N LEU A 259 -12.38 17.32 -1.63
CA LEU A 259 -11.88 17.52 -0.26
C LEU A 259 -12.99 17.88 0.72
N GLU A 260 -13.96 18.70 0.31
CA GLU A 260 -15.10 19.11 1.15
C GLU A 260 -15.86 17.90 1.68
N LYS A 261 -16.22 16.95 0.81
CA LYS A 261 -16.93 15.73 1.21
C LYS A 261 -16.05 14.82 2.07
N GLY A 262 -14.75 14.78 1.80
CA GLY A 262 -13.79 14.07 2.63
C GLY A 262 -13.73 14.63 4.06
N LEU A 263 -13.72 15.96 4.21
CA LEU A 263 -13.74 16.64 5.50
C LEU A 263 -15.05 16.41 6.26
N GLU A 264 -16.21 16.44 5.59
CA GLU A 264 -17.49 16.10 6.21
C GLU A 264 -17.50 14.68 6.80
N TYR A 265 -16.93 13.71 6.09
CA TYR A 265 -16.81 12.34 6.59
C TYR A 265 -15.74 12.20 7.67
N LEU A 266 -14.67 12.99 7.61
CA LEU A 266 -13.70 13.05 8.69
C LEU A 266 -14.35 13.60 9.96
N ASP A 267 -15.17 14.64 9.87
CA ASP A 267 -15.94 15.18 11.00
C ASP A 267 -16.84 14.13 11.63
N TYR A 268 -17.62 13.43 10.80
CA TYR A 268 -18.45 12.33 11.23
C TYR A 268 -17.63 11.24 11.96
N THR A 269 -16.47 10.89 11.42
CA THR A 269 -15.58 9.87 12.00
C THR A 269 -14.95 10.32 13.32
N LEU A 270 -14.68 11.62 13.47
CA LEU A 270 -14.14 12.25 14.67
C LEU A 270 -15.23 12.59 15.71
N GLY A 271 -16.50 12.32 15.43
CA GLY A 271 -17.62 12.66 16.32
C GLY A 271 -17.89 14.17 16.42
N ILE A 272 -17.52 14.95 15.41
CA ILE A 272 -17.79 16.39 15.33
C ILE A 272 -19.13 16.58 14.61
N GLU A 273 -20.21 16.69 15.38
CA GLU A 273 -21.58 16.75 14.81
C GLU A 273 -22.08 18.19 14.56
N ASN A 274 -21.50 19.20 15.22
CA ASN A 274 -21.95 20.60 15.16
C ASN A 274 -20.77 21.52 14.83
N ARG A 275 -20.50 21.72 13.53
CA ARG A 275 -19.46 22.64 13.03
C ARG A 275 -20.02 24.00 12.66
#